data_AF-A0A2H9NVS7-F1
#
_entry.id   AF-A0A2H9NVS7-F1
#
_cell.length_a   1.000
_cell.length_b   1.000
_cell.length_c   1.000
_cell.angle_alpha   90.00
_cell.angle_beta   90.00
_cell.angle_gamma   90.00
#
_symmetry.space_group_name_H-M   'P 1'
#
loop_
_entity.id
_entity.type
_entity.pdbx_description
1 polymer ?
#
loop_
_entity_poly.entity_id
_entity_poly.type
_entity_poly.pdbx_seq_one_letter_code
_entity_poly.pdbx_strand_id
1 'polypeptide(L)'
;MKEINLLYKARFTTAELKEKEMVWRILTTHFFQRYIKKTDTVLDLGAGYCEFINNITCKKKIAVDFNPDVRHFAKKDVEIIIGESHNLSAIASESVDVVFVSNVFEHMPNTQAIEDT
;
A
#
# COMPACT_ATOMS: atom_id res chain seq x y z
N MET A 1 -0.32 -16.05 10.59
CA MET A 1 0.60 -14.91 10.34
C MET A 1 1.95 -15.31 9.76
N LYS A 2 2.75 -16.23 10.35
CA LYS A 2 4.06 -16.65 9.77
C LYS A 2 3.98 -17.32 8.39
N GLU A 3 2.93 -18.08 8.10
CA GLU A 3 2.77 -18.78 6.81
C GLU A 3 2.48 -17.85 5.63
N ILE A 4 1.80 -16.73 5.87
CA ILE A 4 1.46 -15.74 4.84
C ILE A 4 2.73 -15.04 4.32
N ASN A 5 3.68 -14.72 5.20
CA ASN A 5 4.96 -14.09 4.81
C ASN A 5 5.82 -14.98 3.89
N LEU A 6 5.79 -16.31 4.09
CA LEU A 6 6.49 -17.25 3.21
C LEU A 6 5.83 -17.35 1.83
N LEU A 7 4.49 -17.31 1.80
CA LEU A 7 3.72 -17.26 0.56
C LEU A 7 4.04 -16.01 -0.26
N TYR A 8 4.09 -14.81 0.34
CA TYR A 8 4.44 -13.58 -0.39
C TYR A 8 5.86 -13.61 -0.95
N LYS A 9 6.86 -14.14 -0.24
CA LYS A 9 8.24 -14.22 -0.75
C LYS A 9 8.40 -15.14 -1.95
N ALA A 10 7.60 -16.20 -2.04
CA ALA A 10 7.67 -17.19 -3.12
C ALA A 10 6.59 -17.00 -4.19
N ARG A 11 5.70 -16.01 -4.05
CA ARG A 11 4.52 -15.85 -4.92
C ARG A 11 4.87 -15.43 -6.34
N PHE A 12 5.89 -14.58 -6.48
CA PHE A 12 6.25 -13.99 -7.76
C PHE A 12 7.76 -14.00 -7.95
N THR A 13 8.18 -14.47 -9.11
CA THR A 13 9.52 -14.30 -9.62
C THR A 13 9.82 -12.82 -9.91
N THR A 14 11.09 -12.47 -10.03
CA THR A 14 11.49 -11.10 -10.44
C THR A 14 10.92 -10.68 -11.79
N ALA A 15 10.67 -11.62 -12.71
CA ALA A 15 10.05 -11.33 -14.00
C ALA A 15 8.56 -10.97 -13.82
N GLU A 16 7.82 -11.77 -13.06
CA GLU A 16 6.40 -11.51 -12.77
C GLU A 16 6.20 -10.20 -12.00
N LEU A 17 7.12 -9.84 -11.09
CA LEU A 17 7.09 -8.54 -10.42
C LEU A 17 7.21 -7.37 -11.40
N LYS A 18 8.03 -7.49 -12.45
CA LYS A 18 8.13 -6.47 -13.50
C LYS A 18 6.85 -6.38 -14.33
N GLU A 19 6.26 -7.52 -14.69
CA GLU A 19 4.99 -7.54 -15.43
C GLU A 19 3.86 -6.90 -14.62
N LYS A 20 3.81 -7.22 -13.33
CA LYS A 20 2.86 -6.64 -12.38
C LYS A 20 3.07 -5.13 -12.22
N GLU A 21 4.32 -4.66 -12.16
CA GLU A 21 4.62 -3.21 -12.17
C GLU A 21 4.10 -2.51 -13.43
N MET A 22 4.26 -3.12 -14.62
CA MET A 22 3.75 -2.55 -15.87
C MET A 22 2.22 -2.41 -15.86
N VAL A 23 1.51 -3.43 -15.39
CA VAL A 23 0.04 -3.39 -15.26
C VAL A 23 -0.37 -2.30 -14.27
N TRP A 24 0.27 -2.25 -13.11
CA TRP A 24 -0.03 -1.24 -12.10
C TRP A 24 0.24 0.18 -12.58
N ARG A 25 1.32 0.41 -13.34
CA ARG A 25 1.59 1.72 -13.94
C ARG A 25 0.46 2.16 -14.87
N ILE A 26 -0.11 1.25 -15.66
CA ILE A 26 -1.27 1.56 -16.52
C ILE A 26 -2.49 1.88 -15.66
N LEU A 27 -2.79 1.05 -14.65
CA LEU A 27 -3.94 1.24 -13.77
C LEU A 27 -3.85 2.55 -12.99
N THR A 28 -2.69 2.87 -12.40
CA THR A 28 -2.52 4.13 -11.67
C THR A 28 -2.63 5.31 -12.61
N THR A 29 -1.92 5.30 -13.74
CA THR A 29 -1.89 6.44 -14.67
C THR A 29 -3.25 6.72 -15.30
N HIS A 30 -3.94 5.69 -15.78
CA HIS A 30 -5.15 5.86 -16.58
C HIS A 30 -6.45 5.75 -15.78
N PHE A 31 -6.44 5.07 -14.64
CA PHE A 31 -7.62 4.91 -13.81
C PHE A 31 -7.50 5.66 -12.50
N PHE A 32 -6.63 5.23 -11.58
CA PHE A 32 -6.65 5.73 -10.21
C PHE A 32 -6.22 7.19 -10.05
N GLN A 33 -5.31 7.70 -10.90
CA GLN A 33 -4.81 9.07 -10.80
C GLN A 33 -5.91 10.13 -10.89
N ARG A 34 -7.04 9.84 -11.54
CA ARG A 34 -8.17 10.78 -11.63
C ARG A 34 -8.79 11.12 -10.25
N TYR A 35 -8.59 10.27 -9.25
CA TYR A 35 -9.10 10.46 -7.89
C TYR A 35 -8.09 11.15 -6.96
N ILE A 36 -6.86 11.40 -7.44
CA ILE A 36 -5.74 11.89 -6.62
C ILE A 36 -5.13 13.11 -7.28
N LYS A 37 -5.18 14.24 -6.58
CA LYS A 37 -4.54 15.48 -7.01
C LYS A 37 -3.05 15.45 -6.71
N LYS A 38 -2.29 16.24 -7.47
CA LYS A 38 -0.84 16.41 -7.24
C LYS A 38 -0.51 17.03 -5.87
N THR A 39 -1.47 17.66 -5.22
CA THR A 39 -1.33 18.31 -3.91
C THR A 39 -1.58 17.37 -2.74
N ASP A 40 -2.16 16.19 -3.00
CA ASP A 40 -2.69 15.32 -1.96
C ASP A 40 -1.57 14.57 -1.22
N THR A 41 -1.84 14.26 0.05
CA THR A 41 -1.15 13.24 0.82
C THR A 41 -1.91 11.93 0.68
N VAL A 42 -1.24 10.89 0.18
CA VAL A 42 -1.83 9.59 -0.11
C VAL A 42 -1.27 8.53 0.82
N LEU A 43 -2.15 7.79 1.47
CA LEU A 43 -1.83 6.61 2.28
C LEU A 43 -2.21 5.33 1.51
N ASP A 44 -1.26 4.42 1.36
CA ASP A 44 -1.47 3.04 0.88
C ASP A 44 -1.42 2.11 2.08
N LEU A 45 -2.59 1.61 2.50
CA LEU A 45 -2.75 0.76 3.69
C LEU A 45 -2.68 -0.71 3.26
N GLY A 46 -1.74 -1.47 3.81
CA GLY A 46 -1.40 -2.81 3.31
C GLY A 46 -0.64 -2.76 1.99
N ALA A 47 0.40 -1.90 1.93
CA ALA A 47 1.05 -1.52 0.68
C ALA A 47 1.75 -2.66 -0.08
N GLY A 48 2.04 -3.82 0.53
CA GLY A 48 2.55 -5.00 -0.16
C GLY A 48 3.86 -4.75 -0.93
N TYR A 49 3.85 -4.90 -2.26
CA TYR A 49 5.00 -4.59 -3.13
C TYR A 49 5.02 -3.12 -3.59
N CYS A 50 4.25 -2.26 -2.93
CA CYS A 50 4.13 -0.82 -3.17
C CYS A 50 3.70 -0.45 -4.60
N GLU A 51 3.03 -1.33 -5.35
CA GLU A 51 2.82 -1.08 -6.77
C GLU A 51 1.90 0.11 -7.04
N PHE A 52 0.91 0.34 -6.17
CA PHE A 52 0.04 1.51 -6.25
C PHE A 52 0.80 2.78 -5.87
N ILE A 53 1.30 2.87 -4.64
CA ILE A 53 1.92 4.10 -4.11
C ILE A 53 3.18 4.51 -4.88
N ASN A 54 3.94 3.55 -5.41
CA ASN A 54 5.12 3.84 -6.24
C ASN A 54 4.77 4.50 -7.57
N ASN A 55 3.55 4.29 -8.09
CA ASN A 55 3.14 4.73 -9.41
C ASN A 55 2.10 5.86 -9.40
N ILE A 56 1.65 6.30 -8.23
CA ILE A 56 0.80 7.49 -8.12
C ILE A 56 1.65 8.77 -8.10
N THR A 57 1.09 9.86 -8.65
CA THR A 57 1.67 11.20 -8.55
C THR A 57 0.85 12.04 -7.57
N CYS A 58 1.48 12.45 -6.47
CA CYS A 58 0.89 13.25 -5.40
C CYS A 58 2.00 14.02 -4.66
N LYS A 59 1.65 14.80 -3.63
CA LYS A 59 2.61 15.62 -2.87
C LYS A 59 3.39 14.79 -1.87
N LYS A 60 2.69 13.89 -1.15
CA LYS A 60 3.26 13.04 -0.12
C LYS A 60 2.71 11.63 -0.24
N LYS A 61 3.59 10.65 -0.08
CA LYS A 61 3.28 9.21 -0.18
C LYS A 61 3.61 8.53 1.12
N ILE A 62 2.66 7.79 1.67
CA ILE A 62 2.82 7.02 2.89
C ILE A 62 2.39 5.58 2.59
N ALA A 63 3.24 4.62 2.95
CA ALA A 63 2.94 3.19 2.89
C ALA A 63 2.91 2.64 4.31
N VAL A 64 1.78 2.06 4.71
CA VAL A 64 1.64 1.31 5.97
C VAL A 64 1.55 -0.17 5.63
N ASP A 65 2.41 -0.98 6.23
CA ASP A 65 2.32 -2.44 6.13
C ASP A 65 2.90 -3.11 7.37
N PHE A 66 2.35 -4.23 7.81
CA PHE A 66 2.90 -4.99 8.94
C PHE A 66 4.14 -5.78 8.54
N ASN A 67 4.31 -6.09 7.24
CA ASN A 67 5.47 -6.81 6.72
C ASN A 67 6.63 -5.82 6.47
N PRO A 68 7.77 -5.96 7.17
CA PRO A 68 8.93 -5.10 6.96
C PRO A 68 9.56 -5.23 5.56
N ASP A 69 9.24 -6.27 4.78
CA ASP A 69 9.75 -6.45 3.42
C ASP A 69 9.32 -5.31 2.48
N VAL A 70 8.26 -4.56 2.80
CA VAL A 70 7.80 -3.37 2.07
C VAL A 70 8.95 -2.38 1.78
N ARG A 71 9.96 -2.34 2.67
CA ARG A 71 11.17 -1.51 2.53
C ARG A 71 12.00 -1.82 1.28
N HIS A 72 11.92 -3.05 0.77
CA HIS A 72 12.65 -3.44 -0.44
C HIS A 72 11.96 -2.98 -1.73
N PHE A 73 10.66 -2.65 -1.66
CA PHE A 73 9.84 -2.33 -2.83
C PHE A 73 9.49 -0.85 -2.93
N ALA A 74 9.38 -0.15 -1.79
CA ALA A 74 9.08 1.27 -1.75
C ALA A 74 10.14 2.12 -2.47
N LYS A 75 9.69 3.06 -3.31
CA LYS A 75 10.56 4.09 -3.91
C LYS A 75 11.02 5.10 -2.85
N LYS A 76 12.09 5.84 -3.15
CA LYS A 76 12.74 6.78 -2.21
C LYS A 76 11.83 7.91 -1.73
N ASP A 77 10.79 8.24 -2.48
CA ASP A 77 9.81 9.29 -2.17
C ASP A 77 8.62 8.79 -1.32
N VAL A 78 8.62 7.52 -0.91
CA VAL A 78 7.58 6.90 -0.08
C VAL A 78 8.04 6.85 1.37
N GLU A 79 7.27 7.47 2.26
CA GLU A 79 7.42 7.31 3.71
C GLU A 79 6.87 5.94 4.12
N ILE A 80 7.65 5.17 4.89
CA ILE A 80 7.30 3.80 5.27
C ILE A 80 7.02 3.73 6.76
N ILE A 81 5.84 3.25 7.12
CA ILE A 81 5.42 2.99 8.50
C ILE A 81 5.19 1.49 8.61
N ILE A 82 5.91 0.83 9.53
CA ILE A 82 5.70 -0.60 9.81
C ILE A 82 4.74 -0.72 10.99
N GLY A 83 3.56 -1.26 10.75
CA GLY A 83 2.50 -1.34 11.75
C GLY A 83 1.27 -2.10 11.24
N GLU A 84 0.38 -2.44 12.17
CA GLU A 84 -0.91 -3.05 11.83
C GLU A 84 -1.86 -2.01 11.22
N SER A 85 -2.76 -2.43 10.34
CA SER A 85 -3.64 -1.52 9.59
C SER A 85 -4.57 -0.70 10.48
N HIS A 86 -4.95 -1.23 11.66
CA HIS A 86 -5.80 -0.56 12.64
C HIS A 86 -5.01 0.36 13.61
N ASN A 87 -3.68 0.39 13.53
CA ASN A 87 -2.85 1.25 14.37
C ASN A 87 -2.17 2.34 13.53
N LEU A 88 -2.88 3.45 13.34
CA LEU A 88 -2.42 4.61 12.57
C LEU A 88 -1.88 5.74 13.46
N SER A 89 -1.48 5.45 14.70
CA SER A 89 -0.99 6.46 15.66
C SER A 89 0.25 7.24 15.18
N ALA A 90 1.01 6.68 14.25
CA ALA A 90 2.14 7.35 13.61
C ALA A 90 1.73 8.40 12.55
N ILE A 91 0.45 8.44 12.15
CA ILE A 91 -0.10 9.36 11.19
C ILE A 91 -0.89 10.43 11.93
N ALA A 92 -0.57 11.71 11.69
CA ALA A 92 -1.27 12.81 12.31
C ALA A 92 -2.75 12.84 11.86
N SER A 93 -3.66 13.15 12.78
CA SER A 93 -5.07 13.33 12.45
C SER A 93 -5.26 14.40 11.36
N GLU A 94 -6.22 14.18 10.46
CA GLU A 94 -6.56 15.10 9.36
C GLU A 94 -5.39 15.43 8.41
N SER A 95 -4.35 14.58 8.36
CA SER A 95 -3.16 14.81 7.52
C SER A 95 -3.14 14.07 6.19
N VAL A 96 -4.11 13.20 5.93
CA VAL A 96 -4.20 12.36 4.72
C VAL A 96 -5.45 12.76 3.94
N ASP A 97 -5.27 13.02 2.65
CA ASP A 97 -6.37 13.42 1.76
C ASP A 97 -7.04 12.20 1.10
N VAL A 98 -6.27 11.15 0.80
CA VAL A 98 -6.76 9.93 0.15
C VAL A 98 -6.12 8.69 0.78
N VAL A 99 -6.95 7.69 1.09
CA VAL A 99 -6.52 6.36 1.52
C VAL A 99 -6.86 5.34 0.43
N PHE A 100 -5.88 4.53 0.04
CA PHE A 100 -6.05 3.40 -0.84
C PHE A 100 -5.89 2.10 -0.04
N VAL A 101 -6.80 1.16 -0.26
CA VAL A 101 -6.84 -0.14 0.42
C VAL A 101 -7.18 -1.19 -0.63
N SER A 102 -6.21 -2.01 -1.06
CA SER A 102 -6.45 -3.10 -2.00
C SER A 102 -6.32 -4.43 -1.30
N ASN A 103 -7.41 -5.22 -1.28
CA ASN A 103 -7.39 -6.60 -0.80
C ASN A 103 -6.89 -6.76 0.66
N VAL A 104 -7.11 -5.76 1.52
CA VAL A 104 -6.75 -5.85 2.96
C VAL A 104 -7.87 -6.49 3.76
N PHE A 105 -9.12 -6.08 3.53
CA PHE A 105 -10.26 -6.54 4.33
C PHE A 105 -10.58 -8.03 4.14
N GLU A 106 -10.18 -8.63 3.02
CA GLU A 106 -10.31 -10.07 2.79
C GLU A 106 -9.44 -10.93 3.72
N HIS A 107 -8.45 -10.32 4.38
CA HIS A 107 -7.55 -10.98 5.33
C HIS A 107 -7.93 -10.74 6.79
N MET A 108 -8.97 -9.96 7.05
CA MET A 108 -9.48 -9.74 8.41
C MET A 108 -10.28 -10.96 8.88
N PRO A 109 -10.10 -11.39 10.15
CA PRO A 109 -10.70 -12.62 10.65
C PRO A 109 -12.23 -12.54 10.80
N ASN A 110 -12.79 -11.33 10.90
CA ASN A 110 -14.22 -11.07 11.04
C ASN A 110 -14.55 -9.59 10.71
N THR A 111 -15.84 -9.28 10.62
CA THR A 111 -16.36 -7.93 10.34
C THR A 111 -16.00 -6.91 11.42
N GLN A 112 -15.87 -7.32 12.70
CA GLN A 112 -15.50 -6.41 13.78
C GLN A 112 -14.10 -5.80 13.57
N ALA A 113 -13.15 -6.62 13.11
CA ALA A 113 -11.80 -6.14 12.78
C ALA A 113 -11.77 -5.13 11.61
N ILE A 114 -12.81 -5.11 10.78
CA ILE A 114 -12.98 -4.09 9.72
C ILE A 114 -13.48 -2.78 10.33
N GLU A 115 -14.43 -2.85 11.27
CA GLU A 115 -14.96 -1.66 11.96
C GLU A 115 -13.92 -0.96 12.83
N ASP A 116 -12.97 -1.72 13.36
CA ASP A 116 -11.89 -1.22 14.22
C ASP A 116 -10.69 -0.65 13.43
N THR A 117 -10.70 -0.71 12.09
CA THR A 117 -9.64 -0.20 11.18
C THR A 117 -9.99 1.20 10.66
#